data_AF-A0A965N1N0-F1
#
_entry.id   AF-A0A965N1N0-F1
#
_cell.length_a   1.000
_cell.length_b   1.000
_cell.length_c   1.000
_cell.angle_alpha   90.00
_cell.angle_beta   90.00
_cell.angle_gamma   90.00
#
_symmetry.space_group_name_H-M   'P 1'
#
loop_
_entity.id
_entity.type
_entity.pdbx_description
1 polymer ?
#
loop_
_entity_poly.entity_id
_entity_poly.type
_entity_poly.pdbx_seq_one_letter_code
_entity_poly.pdbx_strand_id
1 'polypeptide(L)'
;GKIRVTPKFTRIMVGSLIGYLVFGVITIFTGFPGGQLGILIAVGGVALASMFIVMDLDQIEKAVAARVPAEESWRCAFGLMVTLVWLYMEVLRLISILRGRD
;
A
#
# COMPACT_ATOMS: atom_id res chain seq x y z
N GLY A 1 21.59 -5.72 1.52
CA GLY A 1 20.45 -4.95 2.06
C GLY A 1 20.22 -5.34 3.51
N LYS A 2 20.09 -4.38 4.42
CA LYS A 2 19.95 -4.62 5.89
C LYS A 2 18.54 -4.32 6.43
N ILE A 3 17.53 -4.15 5.58
CA ILE A 3 16.14 -4.01 6.04
C ILE A 3 15.55 -5.41 6.15
N ARG A 4 15.64 -6.04 7.32
CA ARG A 4 14.88 -7.27 7.60
C ARG A 4 13.47 -6.85 8.00
N VAL A 5 12.47 -7.12 7.16
CA VAL A 5 11.07 -7.06 7.62
C VAL A 5 10.93 -8.04 8.78
N THR A 6 10.82 -7.45 9.97
CA THR A 6 10.70 -8.20 11.23
C THR A 6 9.22 -8.53 11.41
N PRO A 7 8.83 -9.66 12.04
CA PRO A 7 7.41 -10.01 12.20
C PRO A 7 6.54 -8.90 12.81
N LYS A 8 7.15 -8.03 13.64
CA LYS A 8 6.51 -6.84 14.20
C LYS A 8 6.18 -5.77 13.15
N PHE A 9 7.06 -5.53 12.17
CA PHE A 9 6.86 -4.58 11.08
C PHE A 9 5.72 -5.03 10.16
N THR A 10 5.73 -6.31 9.74
CA THR A 10 4.64 -6.89 8.94
C THR A 10 3.30 -6.80 9.66
N ARG A 11 3.27 -7.06 10.98
CA ARG A 11 2.04 -6.92 11.77
C ARG A 11 1.51 -5.49 11.81
N ILE A 12 2.39 -4.51 12.01
CA ILE A 12 2.00 -3.08 11.99
C ILE A 12 1.45 -2.71 10.62
N MET A 13 2.13 -3.10 9.54
CA MET A 13 1.72 -2.80 8.18
C MET A 13 0.39 -3.44 7.79
N VAL A 14 0.16 -4.70 8.15
CA VAL A 14 -1.14 -5.35 7.94
C VAL A 14 -2.24 -4.65 8.75
N GLY A 15 -1.95 -4.25 9.99
CA GLY A 15 -2.86 -3.43 10.79
C GLY A 15 -3.20 -2.10 10.13
N SER A 16 -2.18 -1.40 9.61
CA SER A 16 -2.35 -0.15 8.86
C SER A 16 -3.15 -0.32 7.58
N LEU A 17 -2.94 -1.41 6.83
CA LEU A 17 -3.73 -1.74 5.64
C LEU A 17 -5.21 -1.93 5.96
N ILE A 18 -5.51 -2.73 6.99
CA ILE A 18 -6.89 -2.97 7.42
C ILE A 18 -7.54 -1.65 7.86
N GLY A 19 -6.84 -0.85 8.67
CA GLY A 19 -7.33 0.46 9.09
C GLY A 19 -7.60 1.39 7.91
N TYR A 20 -6.71 1.38 6.92
CA TYR A 20 -6.85 2.17 5.70
C TYR A 20 -8.05 1.74 4.85
N LEU A 21 -8.25 0.43 4.69
CA LEU A 21 -9.42 -0.11 3.98
C LEU A 21 -10.73 0.21 4.70
N VAL A 22 -10.76 0.08 6.03
CA VAL A 22 -11.93 0.45 6.84
C VAL A 22 -12.25 1.94 6.67
N PHE A 23 -11.23 2.80 6.70
CA PHE A 23 -11.40 4.22 6.42
C PHE A 23 -11.94 4.47 5.00
N GLY A 24 -11.41 3.76 4.00
CA GLY A 24 -11.90 3.80 2.62
C GLY A 24 -13.38 3.42 2.51
N VAL A 25 -13.82 2.38 3.22
CA VAL A 25 -15.22 1.95 3.25
C VAL A 25 -16.10 3.02 3.89
N ILE A 26 -15.69 3.59 5.02
CA ILE A 26 -16.45 4.65 5.71
C ILE A 26 -16.62 5.87 4.78
N THR A 27 -15.54 6.29 4.12
CA THR A 27 -15.56 7.45 3.21
C THR A 27 -16.43 7.26 1.98
N ILE A 28 -16.70 6.03 1.55
CA ILE A 28 -17.70 5.76 0.50
C ILE A 28 -19.11 6.19 0.96
N PHE A 29 -19.45 5.98 2.24
CA PHE A 29 -20.77 6.32 2.79
C PHE A 29 -20.87 7.76 3.30
N THR A 30 -19.77 8.32 3.81
CA THR A 30 -19.75 9.66 4.43
C THR A 30 -19.17 10.76 3.53
N GLY A 31 -18.59 10.40 2.39
CA GLY A 31 -17.76 11.30 1.57
C GLY A 31 -16.33 11.45 2.12
N PHE A 32 -15.41 11.86 1.25
CA PHE A 32 -14.03 12.14 1.65
C PHE A 32 -13.96 13.42 2.51
N PRO A 33 -13.25 13.39 3.65
CA PRO A 33 -13.05 14.60 4.45
C PRO A 33 -12.21 15.62 3.66
N GLY A 34 -12.78 16.78 3.41
CA GLY A 34 -12.12 17.89 2.71
C GLY A 34 -11.05 18.59 3.57
N GLY A 35 -10.27 19.46 2.92
CA GLY A 35 -9.28 20.31 3.58
C GLY A 35 -8.01 19.57 4.04
N GLN A 36 -7.42 20.04 5.13
CA GLN A 36 -6.10 19.58 5.60
C GLN A 36 -6.07 18.10 6.00
N LEU A 37 -7.22 17.54 6.42
CA LEU A 37 -7.35 16.11 6.75
C LEU A 37 -7.28 15.21 5.51
N GLY A 38 -7.89 15.61 4.39
CA GLY A 38 -7.82 14.86 3.13
C GLY A 38 -6.38 14.76 2.62
N ILE A 39 -5.63 15.86 2.68
CA ILE A 39 -4.20 15.90 2.30
C ILE A 39 -3.39 14.94 3.19
N LEU A 40 -3.57 15.01 4.51
CA LEU A 40 -2.81 14.18 5.45
C LEU A 40 -3.03 12.69 5.20
N ILE A 41 -4.27 12.30 4.92
CA ILE A 41 -4.63 10.91 4.64
C ILE A 41 -4.09 10.47 3.28
N ALA A 42 -4.14 11.32 2.25
CA ALA A 42 -3.56 11.01 0.94
C ALA A 42 -2.03 10.83 1.00
N VAL A 43 -1.33 11.72 1.70
CA VAL A 43 0.12 11.59 1.94
C VAL A 43 0.42 10.32 2.73
N GLY A 44 -0.36 10.02 3.77
CA GLY A 44 -0.25 8.80 4.54
C GLY A 44 -0.49 7.54 3.70
N GLY A 45 -1.46 7.57 2.80
CA GLY A 45 -1.78 6.48 1.86
C GLY A 45 -0.64 6.21 0.88
N VAL A 46 -0.05 7.24 0.28
CA VAL A 46 1.12 7.12 -0.59
C VAL A 46 2.31 6.52 0.16
N ALA A 47 2.60 7.03 1.37
CA ALA A 47 3.67 6.50 2.21
C ALA A 47 3.44 5.02 2.55
N LEU A 48 2.22 4.65 2.95
CA LEU A 48 1.85 3.28 3.28
C LEU A 48 1.99 2.35 2.07
N ALA A 49 1.46 2.75 0.91
CA ALA A 49 1.55 1.96 -0.32
C ALA A 49 3.01 1.75 -0.76
N SER A 50 3.87 2.78 -0.63
CA SER A 50 5.29 2.63 -0.94
C SER A 50 6.00 1.62 -0.02
N MET A 51 5.66 1.60 1.28
CA MET A 51 6.20 0.60 2.19
C MET A 51 5.70 -0.81 1.88
N PHE A 52 4.46 -0.94 1.39
CA PHE A 52 3.92 -2.23 0.93
C PHE A 52 4.71 -2.75 -0.26
N ILE A 53 5.08 -1.92 -1.24
CA ILE A 53 5.93 -2.36 -2.36
C ILE A 53 7.26 -2.91 -1.87
N VAL A 54 7.90 -2.24 -0.90
CA VAL A 54 9.17 -2.72 -0.32
C VAL A 54 8.98 -4.08 0.37
N MET A 55 7.85 -4.28 1.05
CA MET A 55 7.52 -5.57 1.66
C MET A 55 7.25 -6.67 0.64
N ASP A 56 6.52 -6.36 -0.44
CA ASP A 56 6.23 -7.29 -1.53
C ASP A 56 7.55 -7.74 -2.19
N LEU A 57 8.47 -6.81 -2.46
CA LEU A 57 9.79 -7.12 -3.01
C LEU A 57 10.61 -8.02 -2.08
N ASP A 58 10.63 -7.75 -0.78
CA ASP A 58 11.35 -8.60 0.19
C ASP A 58 10.72 -10.01 0.30
N GLN A 59 9.39 -10.12 0.21
CA GLN A 59 8.71 -11.41 0.14
C GLN A 59 9.07 -12.19 -1.12
N ILE A 60 9.17 -11.51 -2.26
CA ILE A 60 9.61 -12.10 -3.53
C ILE A 60 11.05 -12.60 -3.43
N GLU A 61 11.97 -11.78 -2.91
CA GLU A 61 13.38 -12.17 -2.71
C GLU A 61 13.49 -13.43 -1.83
N LYS A 62 12.70 -13.50 -0.75
CA LYS A 62 12.65 -14.68 0.13
C LYS A 62 12.08 -15.92 -0.57
N ALA A 63 11.03 -15.77 -1.37
CA ALA A 63 10.45 -16.86 -2.14
C ALA A 63 11.45 -17.42 -3.17
N VAL A 64 12.19 -16.55 -3.85
CA VAL A 64 13.26 -16.95 -4.78
C VAL A 64 14.40 -17.63 -4.04
N ALA A 65 14.84 -17.09 -2.90
CA ALA A 65 15.89 -17.70 -2.07
C ALA A 65 15.48 -19.09 -1.54
N ALA A 66 14.19 -19.29 -1.25
CA ALA A 66 13.62 -20.56 -0.83
C ALA A 66 13.40 -21.56 -2.00
N ARG A 67 13.75 -21.19 -3.24
CA ARG A 67 13.54 -22.00 -4.46
C ARG A 67 12.10 -22.49 -4.63
N VAL A 68 11.14 -21.63 -4.33
CA VAL A 68 9.72 -21.90 -4.55
C VAL A 68 9.47 -22.19 -6.05
N PRO A 69 8.56 -23.11 -6.41
CA PRO A 69 8.27 -23.45 -7.81
C PRO A 69 7.95 -22.21 -8.66
N ALA A 70 8.39 -22.22 -9.92
CA ALA A 70 8.16 -21.11 -10.86
C ALA A 70 6.66 -20.84 -11.08
N GLU A 71 5.82 -21.85 -10.88
CA GLU A 71 4.37 -21.74 -10.89
C GLU A 71 3.82 -20.81 -9.81
N GLU A 72 4.57 -20.45 -8.77
CA GLU A 72 4.11 -19.50 -7.75
C GLU A 72 4.48 -18.04 -8.09
N SER A 73 5.34 -17.84 -9.09
CA SER A 73 5.84 -16.51 -9.48
C SER A 73 4.71 -15.57 -9.93
N TRP A 74 3.65 -16.10 -10.54
CA TRP A 74 2.50 -15.29 -10.96
C TRP A 74 1.74 -14.70 -9.77
N ARG A 75 1.65 -15.43 -8.64
CA ARG A 75 0.97 -14.94 -7.41
C ARG A 75 1.76 -13.79 -6.79
N CYS A 76 3.07 -13.95 -6.73
CA CYS A 76 4.01 -12.93 -6.29
C CYS A 76 3.94 -11.67 -7.17
N ALA A 77 3.99 -11.84 -8.50
CA ALA A 77 3.89 -10.74 -9.45
C ALA A 77 2.51 -10.04 -9.39
N PHE A 78 1.43 -10.80 -9.19
CA PHE A 78 0.09 -10.26 -9.03
C PHE A 78 -0.03 -9.39 -7.78
N GLY A 79 0.45 -9.86 -6.62
CA GLY A 79 0.45 -9.07 -5.38
C GLY A 79 1.17 -7.73 -5.56
N LEU A 80 2.37 -7.77 -6.13
CA LEU A 80 3.15 -6.56 -6.42
C LEU A 80 2.43 -5.62 -7.40
N MET A 81 1.76 -6.15 -8.43
CA MET A 81 0.97 -5.36 -9.38
C MET A 81 -0.21 -4.67 -8.70
N VAL A 82 -0.94 -5.36 -7.82
CA VAL A 82 -2.05 -4.76 -7.06
C VAL A 82 -1.55 -3.61 -6.19
N THR A 83 -0.43 -3.79 -5.49
CA THR A 83 0.17 -2.72 -4.67
C THR A 83 0.63 -1.54 -5.53
N LEU A 84 1.17 -1.79 -6.72
CA LEU A 84 1.58 -0.75 -7.66
C LEU A 84 0.37 0.06 -8.15
N VAL A 85 -0.72 -0.61 -8.52
CA VAL A 85 -1.98 0.05 -8.92
C VAL A 85 -2.55 0.84 -7.75
N TRP A 86 -2.48 0.31 -6.54
CA TRP A 86 -2.92 1.04 -5.35
C TRP A 86 -2.09 2.32 -5.14
N LEU A 87 -0.76 2.24 -5.18
CA LEU A 87 0.11 3.42 -5.11
C LEU A 87 -0.22 4.44 -6.21
N TYR A 88 -0.50 3.98 -7.43
CA TYR A 88 -0.91 4.86 -8.52
C TYR A 88 -2.18 5.63 -8.19
N MET A 89 -3.21 4.96 -7.67
CA MET A 89 -4.46 5.61 -7.25
C MET A 89 -4.23 6.63 -6.12
N GLU A 90 -3.35 6.31 -5.18
CA GLU A 90 -2.97 7.22 -4.08
C GLU A 90 -2.29 8.50 -4.58
N VAL A 91 -1.35 8.37 -5.51
CA VAL A 91 -0.64 9.50 -6.12
C VAL A 91 -1.61 10.37 -6.92
N LEU A 92 -2.50 9.75 -7.72
CA LEU A 92 -3.53 10.48 -8.44
C LEU A 92 -4.42 11.29 -7.51
N ARG A 93 -4.86 10.69 -6.40
CA ARG A 93 -5.68 11.37 -5.41
C ARG A 93 -4.91 12.52 -4.76
N LEU A 94 -3.65 12.32 -4.36
CA LEU A 94 -2.81 13.39 -3.82
C LEU A 94 -2.72 14.57 -4.80
N ILE A 95 -2.52 14.30 -6.08
CA ILE A 95 -2.48 15.33 -7.13
C ILE A 95 -3.84 16.01 -7.29
N SER A 96 -4.96 15.28 -7.16
CA SER A 96 -6.32 15.84 -7.24
C SER A 96 -6.57 16.86 -6.12
N ILE A 97 -6.23 16.51 -4.88
CA ILE A 97 -6.36 17.40 -3.73
C ILE A 97 -5.47 18.64 -3.89
N LEU A 98 -4.21 18.47 -4.31
CA LEU A 98 -3.28 19.58 -4.55
C LEU A 98 -3.74 20.51 -5.67
N ARG A 99 -4.48 19.98 -6.65
CA ARG A 99 -5.07 20.76 -7.74
C ARG A 99 -6.41 21.40 -7.35
N GLY A 100 -6.90 21.18 -6.12
CA GLY A 100 -8.18 21.71 -5.63
C GLY A 100 -9.39 21.14 -6.39
N ARG A 101 -9.27 19.92 -6.92
CA ARG A 101 -10.34 19.23 -7.66
C ARG A 101 -11.14 18.22 -6.81
N ASP A 102 -10.92 18.25 -5.50
CA ASP A 102 -11.57 17.42 -4.48
C ASP A 102 -12.42 18.27 -3.53
#